data_AF-A0A8I0B8L4-F1
#
_entry.id   AF-A0A8I0B8L4-F1
#
_cell.length_a   1.000
_cell.length_b   1.000
_cell.length_c   1.000
_cell.angle_alpha   90.00
_cell.angle_beta   90.00
_cell.angle_gamma   90.00
#
_symmetry.space_group_name_H-M   'P 1'
#
loop_
_entity.id
_entity.type
_entity.pdbx_description
1 polymer ?
#
loop_
_entity_poly.entity_id
_entity_poly.type
_entity_poly.pdbx_seq_one_letter_code
_entity_poly.pdbx_strand_id
1 'polypeptide(L)'
;MPLLSTKWTIETVFFAIPLNLLPLLPTNTRMDMIDLFDAGQKAEVVNRLGGVSTLLSKTPQHLDVQLAEGIYWKLSLLPDSTMQITQTYDEVDTTILVRHYTREWKEIRTTSSLSEK
;
A
#
# COMPACT_ATOMS: atom_id res chain seq x y z
N MET A 1 26.96 -18.94 -8.06
CA MET A 1 26.36 -17.59 -8.24
C MET A 1 25.10 -17.53 -7.40
N PRO A 2 25.05 -16.85 -6.23
CA PRO A 2 23.76 -16.58 -5.64
C PRO A 2 23.10 -15.44 -6.43
N LEU A 3 21.86 -15.65 -6.87
CA LEU A 3 21.02 -14.56 -7.36
C LEU A 3 20.96 -13.50 -6.24
N LEU A 4 21.18 -12.23 -6.60
CA LEU A 4 20.97 -11.09 -5.72
C LEU A 4 19.63 -11.28 -5.01
N SER A 5 19.65 -11.60 -3.72
CA SER A 5 18.43 -11.66 -2.93
C SER A 5 17.89 -10.22 -2.88
N THR A 6 16.83 -9.92 -3.62
CA THR A 6 16.13 -8.64 -3.48
C THR A 6 15.81 -8.47 -2.00
N LYS A 7 16.41 -7.45 -1.39
CA LYS A 7 16.28 -7.19 0.05
C LYS A 7 14.80 -7.00 0.36
N TRP A 8 14.28 -7.71 1.37
CA TRP A 8 12.90 -7.56 1.81
C TRP A 8 12.74 -6.22 2.55
N THR A 9 12.38 -5.18 1.82
CA THR A 9 12.10 -3.82 2.35
C THR A 9 10.69 -3.38 1.99
N ILE A 10 10.17 -2.37 2.69
CA ILE A 10 8.83 -1.84 2.40
C ILE A 10 8.71 -1.35 0.95
N GLU A 11 9.75 -0.74 0.38
CA GLU A 11 9.76 -0.19 -0.97
C GLU A 11 9.74 -1.30 -2.02
N THR A 12 10.62 -2.30 -1.87
CA THR A 12 10.68 -3.44 -2.81
C THR A 12 9.36 -4.21 -2.82
N VAL A 13 8.73 -4.39 -1.65
CA VAL A 13 7.40 -4.99 -1.55
C VAL A 13 6.35 -4.09 -2.18
N PHE A 14 6.38 -2.79 -1.89
CA PHE A 14 5.43 -1.83 -2.45
C PHE A 14 5.49 -1.79 -3.98
N PHE A 15 6.67 -1.88 -4.59
CA PHE A 15 6.82 -1.96 -6.06
C PHE A 15 6.35 -3.31 -6.63
N ALA A 16 6.49 -4.38 -5.86
CA ALA A 16 6.11 -5.73 -6.27
C ALA A 16 4.61 -6.02 -6.13
N ILE A 17 3.79 -5.13 -5.53
CA ILE A 17 2.34 -5.36 -5.41
C ILE A 17 1.74 -5.61 -6.80
N PRO A 18 1.01 -6.72 -7.00
CA PRO A 18 0.26 -7.00 -8.21
C PRO A 18 -0.74 -5.89 -8.54
N LEU A 19 -0.86 -5.54 -9.82
CA LEU A 19 -1.72 -4.44 -10.26
C LEU A 19 -3.20 -4.65 -9.87
N ASN A 20 -3.68 -5.89 -9.74
CA ASN A 20 -5.04 -6.17 -9.29
C ASN A 20 -5.29 -5.84 -7.81
N LEU A 21 -4.25 -5.79 -6.97
CA LEU A 21 -4.37 -5.42 -5.55
C LEU A 21 -4.26 -3.91 -5.31
N LEU A 22 -3.61 -3.18 -6.24
CA LEU A 22 -3.45 -1.73 -6.17
C LEU A 22 -3.63 -1.08 -7.57
N PRO A 23 -4.84 -1.16 -8.15
CA PRO A 23 -5.09 -0.85 -9.57
C PRO A 23 -4.92 0.62 -9.94
N LEU A 24 -5.02 1.52 -8.96
CA LEU A 24 -4.87 2.96 -9.16
C LEU A 24 -3.42 3.39 -9.33
N LEU A 25 -2.46 2.58 -8.84
CA LEU A 25 -1.05 2.94 -8.79
C LEU A 25 -0.20 1.88 -9.50
N PRO A 26 -0.01 2.03 -10.82
CA PRO A 26 0.99 1.26 -11.56
C PRO A 26 2.39 1.33 -10.92
N THR A 27 3.28 0.39 -11.26
CA THR A 27 4.61 0.31 -10.62
C THR A 27 5.43 1.58 -10.76
N ASN A 28 5.42 2.23 -11.93
CA ASN A 28 6.12 3.51 -12.13
C ASN A 28 5.58 4.60 -11.20
N THR A 29 4.27 4.76 -11.13
CA THR A 29 3.62 5.73 -10.24
C THR A 29 3.98 5.50 -8.77
N ARG A 30 4.12 4.24 -8.34
CA ARG A 30 4.57 3.90 -6.98
C ARG A 30 6.03 4.26 -6.73
N MET A 31 6.90 4.06 -7.73
CA MET A 31 8.30 4.47 -7.66
C MET A 31 8.40 6.00 -7.54
N ASP A 32 7.65 6.73 -8.37
CA ASP A 32 7.60 8.20 -8.32
C ASP A 32 7.16 8.72 -6.94
N MET A 33 6.16 8.08 -6.30
CA MET A 33 5.74 8.45 -4.93
C MET A 33 6.86 8.30 -3.91
N ILE A 34 7.64 7.22 -4.00
CA ILE A 34 8.76 6.97 -3.10
C ILE A 34 9.87 8.00 -3.32
N ASP A 35 10.19 8.30 -4.58
CA ASP A 35 11.22 9.27 -4.94
C ASP A 35 10.86 10.68 -4.43
N LEU A 36 9.60 11.10 -4.58
CA LEU A 36 9.10 12.36 -4.04
C LEU A 36 9.19 12.41 -2.51
N PHE A 37 8.79 11.33 -1.83
CA PHE A 37 8.83 11.25 -0.37
C PHE A 37 10.27 11.31 0.16
N ASP A 38 11.20 10.59 -0.47
CA ASP A 38 12.62 10.57 -0.08
C ASP A 38 13.33 11.89 -0.40
N ALA A 39 12.85 12.63 -1.40
CA ALA A 39 13.29 14.00 -1.67
C ALA A 39 12.69 15.04 -0.69
N GLY A 40 11.88 14.62 0.29
CA GLY A 40 11.19 15.53 1.22
C GLY A 40 10.10 16.39 0.57
N GLN A 41 9.65 15.99 -0.62
CA GLN A 41 8.57 16.66 -1.34
C GLN A 41 7.21 16.08 -0.98
N LYS A 42 6.15 16.79 -1.34
CA LYS A 42 4.79 16.26 -1.24
C LYS A 42 4.66 15.09 -2.22
N ALA A 43 4.52 13.88 -1.70
CA ALA A 43 4.51 12.64 -2.47
C ALA A 43 3.14 12.37 -3.12
N GLU A 44 2.73 13.30 -3.98
CA GLU A 44 1.47 13.26 -4.72
C GLU A 44 1.70 12.88 -6.17
N VAL A 45 0.84 11.98 -6.66
CA VAL A 45 0.86 11.50 -8.04
C VAL A 45 -0.54 11.47 -8.61
N VAL A 46 -0.64 11.65 -9.92
CA VAL A 46 -1.90 11.42 -10.65
C VAL A 46 -2.08 9.91 -10.83
N ASN A 47 -3.17 9.39 -10.29
CA ASN A 47 -3.52 7.98 -10.37
C ASN A 47 -4.18 7.63 -11.71
N ARG A 48 -4.40 6.33 -11.94
CA ARG A 48 -4.94 5.82 -13.22
C ARG A 48 -6.33 6.38 -13.60
N LEU A 49 -7.11 6.87 -12.63
CA LEU A 49 -8.42 7.48 -12.87
C LEU A 49 -8.36 9.01 -13.03
N GLY A 50 -7.17 9.60 -13.01
CA GLY A 50 -6.98 11.06 -13.11
C GLY A 50 -7.14 11.81 -11.79
N GLY A 51 -7.40 11.10 -10.67
CA GLY A 51 -7.40 11.68 -9.33
C GLY A 51 -5.99 11.75 -8.74
N VAL A 52 -5.86 12.36 -7.56
CA VAL A 52 -4.59 12.43 -6.82
C VAL A 52 -4.52 11.34 -5.77
N SER A 53 -3.38 10.66 -5.69
CA SER A 53 -3.04 9.78 -4.58
C SER A 53 -1.78 10.29 -3.88
N THR A 54 -1.74 10.17 -2.56
CA THR A 54 -0.71 10.78 -1.71
C THR A 54 -0.09 9.74 -0.80
N LEU A 55 1.25 9.62 -0.83
CA LEU A 55 1.99 8.83 0.15
C LEU A 55 2.11 9.65 1.44
N LEU A 56 1.41 9.22 2.49
CA LEU A 56 1.28 9.94 3.76
C LEU A 56 2.45 9.65 4.70
N SER A 57 2.86 8.39 4.76
CA SER A 57 3.90 7.94 5.68
C SER A 57 4.66 6.74 5.12
N LYS A 58 5.94 6.63 5.48
CA LYS A 58 6.79 5.49 5.20
C LYS A 58 7.70 5.21 6.38
N THR A 59 7.72 3.96 6.82
CA THR A 59 8.67 3.41 7.79
C THR A 59 9.17 2.06 7.30
N PRO A 60 10.21 1.47 7.91
CA PRO A 60 10.70 0.16 7.46
C PRO A 60 9.68 -0.98 7.60
N GLN A 61 8.61 -0.80 8.40
CA GLN A 61 7.58 -1.82 8.63
C GLN A 61 6.24 -1.50 7.95
N HIS A 62 5.95 -0.24 7.62
CA HIS A 62 4.68 0.11 7.00
C HIS A 62 4.75 1.32 6.09
N LEU A 63 3.78 1.40 5.19
CA LEU A 63 3.60 2.49 4.23
C LEU A 63 2.11 2.81 4.12
N ASP A 64 1.76 4.09 4.22
CA ASP A 64 0.38 4.59 4.20
C ASP A 64 0.14 5.47 2.98
N VAL A 65 -0.87 5.14 2.17
CA VAL A 65 -1.29 5.90 1.00
C VAL A 65 -2.73 6.32 1.13
N GLN A 66 -3.01 7.60 0.90
CA GLN A 66 -4.35 8.06 0.57
C GLN A 66 -4.56 7.86 -0.94
N LEU A 67 -5.47 6.97 -1.32
CA LEU A 67 -5.75 6.68 -2.73
C LEU A 67 -6.65 7.73 -3.36
N ALA A 68 -7.61 8.23 -2.58
CA ALA A 68 -8.52 9.30 -2.90
C ALA A 68 -9.04 9.91 -1.58
N GLU A 69 -9.83 10.98 -1.66
CA GLU A 69 -10.55 11.49 -0.50
C GLU A 69 -11.39 10.38 0.16
N GLY A 70 -11.25 10.22 1.48
CA GLY A 70 -11.92 9.15 2.23
C GLY A 70 -11.41 7.72 1.98
N ILE A 71 -10.44 7.49 1.09
CA ILE A 71 -9.95 6.13 0.79
C ILE A 71 -8.47 6.01 1.17
N TYR A 72 -8.20 5.22 2.21
CA TYR A 72 -6.85 4.98 2.71
C TYR A 72 -6.44 3.54 2.48
N TRP A 73 -5.15 3.34 2.24
CA TRP A 73 -4.53 2.06 1.95
C TRP A 73 -3.20 1.96 2.69
N LYS A 74 -3.04 0.92 3.49
CA LYS A 74 -1.83 0.67 4.30
C LYS A 74 -1.24 -0.68 3.98
N LEU A 75 0.05 -0.71 3.71
CA LEU A 75 0.88 -1.93 3.70
C LEU A 75 1.62 -2.04 5.01
N SER A 76 1.58 -3.22 5.63
CA SER A 76 2.40 -3.55 6.81
C SER A 76 3.14 -4.86 6.59
N LEU A 77 4.44 -4.87 6.89
CA LEU A 77 5.27 -6.08 6.95
C LEU A 77 5.19 -6.66 8.36
N LEU A 78 4.81 -7.93 8.46
CA LEU A 78 4.61 -8.60 9.75
C LEU A 78 5.87 -9.40 10.17
N PRO A 79 6.10 -9.62 11.48
CA PRO A 79 7.27 -10.35 11.97
C PRO A 79 7.35 -11.81 11.48
N ASP A 80 6.21 -12.41 11.15
CA ASP A 80 6.09 -13.77 10.61
C ASP A 80 6.39 -13.85 9.10
N SER A 81 6.96 -12.77 8.52
CA SER A 81 7.28 -12.67 7.09
C SER A 81 6.07 -12.65 6.16
N THR A 82 4.87 -12.44 6.69
CA THR A 82 3.66 -12.15 5.90
C THR A 82 3.45 -10.63 5.75
N MET A 83 2.46 -10.26 4.96
CA MET A 83 2.07 -8.87 4.74
C MET A 83 0.61 -8.68 5.09
N GLN A 84 0.28 -7.51 5.60
CA GLN A 84 -1.09 -7.07 5.79
C GLN A 84 -1.37 -5.85 4.91
N ILE A 85 -2.48 -5.89 4.19
CA ILE A 85 -3.07 -4.74 3.52
C ILE A 85 -4.32 -4.35 4.29
N THR A 86 -4.38 -3.11 4.75
CA THR A 86 -5.57 -2.51 5.35
C THR A 86 -6.10 -1.44 4.42
N GLN A 87 -7.36 -1.56 4.01
CA GLN A 87 -8.09 -0.52 3.28
C GLN A 87 -9.16 0.06 4.18
N THR A 88 -9.22 1.38 4.26
CA THR A 88 -10.23 2.11 5.00
C THR A 88 -11.02 2.97 4.04
N TYR A 89 -12.35 2.81 4.06
CA TYR A 89 -13.31 3.68 3.40
C TYR A 89 -13.96 4.52 4.50
N ASP A 90 -13.56 5.78 4.56
CA ASP A 90 -13.98 6.77 5.53
C ASP A 90 -15.02 7.68 4.87
N GLU A 91 -16.23 7.15 4.72
CA GLU A 91 -17.40 7.90 4.26
C GLU A 91 -18.31 8.22 5.47
N VAL A 92 -19.63 8.07 5.31
CA VAL A 92 -20.60 8.21 6.40
C VAL A 92 -20.35 7.13 7.46
N ASP A 93 -20.21 5.88 7.01
CA ASP A 93 -19.78 4.76 7.84
C ASP A 93 -18.33 4.39 7.52
N THR A 94 -17.56 4.03 8.55
CA THR A 94 -16.18 3.59 8.35
C THR A 94 -16.13 2.10 8.10
N THR A 95 -15.74 1.71 6.89
CA THR A 95 -15.47 0.32 6.54
C THR A 95 -13.96 0.07 6.52
N ILE A 96 -13.51 -0.92 7.29
CA ILE A 96 -12.11 -1.35 7.31
C ILE A 96 -12.03 -2.79 6.79
N LEU A 97 -11.22 -2.99 5.75
CA LEU A 97 -10.95 -4.28 5.15
C LEU A 97 -9.48 -4.64 5.35
N VAL A 98 -9.23 -5.72 6.08
CA VAL A 98 -7.89 -6.22 6.40
C VAL A 98 -7.65 -7.54 5.70
N ARG A 99 -6.60 -7.61 4.88
CA ARG A 99 -6.21 -8.80 4.12
C ARG A 99 -4.77 -9.18 4.41
N HIS A 100 -4.51 -10.46 4.59
CA HIS A 100 -3.18 -11.00 4.86
C HIS A 100 -2.67 -11.80 3.66
N TYR A 101 -1.39 -11.64 3.34
CA TYR A 101 -0.76 -12.25 2.17
C TYR A 101 0.58 -12.89 2.51
N THR A 102 0.90 -13.99 1.84
CA THR A 102 2.28 -14.49 1.77
C THR A 102 3.14 -13.58 0.87
N ARG A 103 4.46 -13.77 0.88
CA ARG A 103 5.40 -12.99 0.03
C ARG A 103 5.14 -13.12 -1.46
N GLU A 104 4.46 -14.18 -1.86
CA GLU A 104 4.05 -14.50 -3.24
C GLU A 104 2.66 -13.93 -3.57
N TRP A 105 2.12 -13.04 -2.74
CA TRP A 105 0.80 -12.42 -2.90
C TRP A 105 -0.37 -13.41 -2.86
N LYS A 106 -0.19 -14.55 -2.20
CA LYS A 106 -1.28 -15.49 -1.94
C LYS A 106 -2.05 -15.04 -0.70
N GLU A 107 -3.35 -14.80 -0.86
CA GLU A 107 -4.21 -14.42 0.26
C GLU A 107 -4.32 -15.58 1.28
N ILE A 108 -4.16 -15.25 2.55
CA ILE A 108 -4.26 -16.18 3.69
C ILE A 108 -5.63 -16.02 4.36
N ARG A 109 -6.02 -14.78 4.64
CA ARG A 109 -7.28 -14.44 5.31
C ARG A 109 -7.71 -13.01 5.01
N THR A 110 -9.01 -12.80 5.10
CA THR A 110 -9.65 -11.49 4.96
C THR A 110 -10.63 -11.26 6.11
N THR A 111 -10.66 -10.04 6.65
CA THR A 111 -11.58 -9.62 7.71
C THR A 111 -12.10 -8.23 7.38
N SER A 112 -13.40 -8.02 7.53
CA SER A 112 -14.06 -6.73 7.37
C SER A 112 -14.73 -6.31 8.66
N SER A 113 -14.61 -5.03 9.01
CA SER A 113 -15.36 -4.41 10.10
C SER A 113 -16.07 -3.15 9.60
N LEU A 114 -17.29 -2.93 10.07
CA LEU A 114 -18.07 -1.72 9.83
C LEU A 114 -18.27 -1.01 11.17
N SER A 115 -18.01 0.29 11.21
CA SER A 115 -18.33 1.16 12.34
C SER A 115 -19.24 2.27 11.86
N GLU A 116 -20.40 2.39 12.48
CA GLU A 116 -21.28 3.56 12.36
C GLU A 116 -20.60 4.73 13.12
N LYS A 117 -20.63 5.93 12.53
CA LYS A 117 -20.11 7.16 13.17
C LYS A 117 -21.15 7.83 14.07
#